data_AF-A0A3M1LIL7-F1
#
_entry.id   AF-A0A3M1LIL7-F1
#
_cell.length_a   1.000
_cell.length_b   1.000
_cell.length_c   1.000
_cell.angle_alpha   90.00
_cell.angle_beta   90.00
_cell.angle_gamma   90.00
#
_symmetry.space_group_name_H-M   'P 1'
#
loop_
_entity.id
_entity.type
_entity.pdbx_description
1 polymer ?
#
loop_
_entity_poly.entity_id
_entity_poly.type
_entity_poly.pdbx_seq_one_letter_code
_entity_poly.pdbx_strand_id
1 'polypeptide(L)'
;NAPRYTYQQIIKVVDNTPPTLAYSGPTEFCAEGTGCGTAQVELPPDITQECSGVFDIAYALDLFDDGSSDALGTGVFTGTLPIGTHRLHYLVTDGCGNSAELDLPFEVRDCKKPTPICKNGLVVELMQNGSVEVWAADLDDKSFDNCPQPLRFSFSADPTDRSRTFTCEDLATPQPVELWVTDAAGNQDFCQTFVEIQDNLGACNLIGPQIAGTLSTLEDEPLEGAEVHLSGGMDQVQLSDAQGTFSFPDLMPLHDYTLSPRKTDDPRNGVTTYDLVLITRHILNTQPLTDPYRIIAADVNGSGSVTTLDLVEIRKLILAMSDEFPLNASWRFVARAYVFPDPANPFDPPFPETLDFNNLAADVPDADFVAVKLGDVNGSATPNLHSVEDRHRPELPLRWSKQPLSQGEGVSWTAHLVGDEYLSSLQLALEFDPDAFHFEGLAPLLP
;
A
#
# COMPACT_ATOMS: atom_id res chain seq x y z
N ASN A 1 48.67 118.24 0.70
CA ASN A 1 48.71 117.17 1.72
C ASN A 1 47.39 117.13 2.47
N ALA A 2 46.39 116.42 1.95
CA ALA A 2 45.17 116.15 2.70
C ALA A 2 45.43 114.94 3.62
N PRO A 3 45.07 115.00 4.91
CA PRO A 3 45.26 113.87 5.83
C PRO A 3 44.33 112.72 5.41
N ARG A 4 44.89 111.52 5.29
CA ARG A 4 44.10 110.28 5.14
C ARG A 4 43.71 109.82 6.54
N TYR A 5 42.41 109.74 6.77
CA TYR A 5 41.86 109.10 7.96
C TYR A 5 41.68 107.61 7.69
N THR A 6 42.26 106.78 8.56
CA THR A 6 42.00 105.34 8.60
C THR A 6 41.05 105.09 9.76
N TYR A 7 39.91 104.46 9.46
CA TYR A 7 38.99 103.94 10.47
C TYR A 7 39.16 102.43 10.56
N GLN A 8 39.17 101.91 11.79
CA GLN A 8 39.06 100.47 12.03
C GLN A 8 37.57 100.13 12.09
N GLN A 9 37.09 99.37 11.11
CA GLN A 9 35.76 98.78 11.15
C GLN A 9 35.87 97.38 11.75
N ILE A 10 35.21 97.15 12.87
CA ILE A 10 35.03 95.80 13.42
C ILE A 10 33.71 95.28 12.84
N ILE A 11 33.79 94.34 11.91
CA ILE A 11 32.62 93.63 11.39
C ILE A 11 32.42 92.40 12.27
N LYS A 12 31.33 92.36 13.04
CA LYS A 12 30.89 91.16 13.75
C LYS A 12 29.89 90.43 12.86
N VAL A 13 30.30 89.28 12.31
CA VAL A 13 29.39 88.37 11.62
C VAL A 13 28.67 87.56 12.70
N VAL A 14 27.33 87.52 12.63
CA VAL A 14 26.49 86.74 13.55
C VAL A 14 25.63 85.84 12.69
N ASP A 15 25.65 84.54 12.96
CA ASP A 15 24.71 83.57 12.40
C ASP A 15 23.49 83.49 13.32
N ASN A 16 22.29 83.68 12.74
CA ASN A 16 21.01 83.57 13.44
C ASN A 16 20.12 82.47 12.82
N THR A 17 20.69 81.61 11.97
CA THR A 17 19.96 80.53 11.29
C THR A 17 20.25 79.19 11.98
N PRO A 18 19.24 78.54 12.59
CA PRO A 18 19.40 77.20 13.14
C PRO A 18 19.80 76.16 12.10
N PRO A 19 20.50 75.08 12.49
CA PRO A 19 20.72 73.95 11.61
C PRO A 19 19.41 73.29 11.20
N THR A 20 19.37 72.69 10.01
CA THR A 20 18.23 71.85 9.58
C THR A 20 18.54 70.39 9.89
N LEU A 21 17.62 69.73 10.60
CA LEU A 21 17.73 68.32 11.00
C LEU A 21 16.78 67.46 10.18
N ALA A 22 17.26 66.31 9.73
CA ALA A 22 16.47 65.28 9.08
C ALA A 22 16.94 63.88 9.54
N TYR A 23 16.18 62.86 9.19
CA TYR A 23 16.59 61.47 9.33
C TYR A 23 16.08 60.69 8.13
N SER A 24 16.99 60.01 7.44
CA SER A 24 16.69 59.22 6.23
C SER A 24 16.85 57.71 6.40
N GLY A 25 17.16 57.26 7.62
CA GLY A 25 17.36 55.84 7.93
C GLY A 25 16.09 55.07 8.30
N PRO A 26 16.23 53.80 8.74
CA PRO A 26 15.10 52.96 9.14
C PRO A 26 14.46 53.39 10.46
N THR A 27 13.13 53.36 10.54
CA THR A 27 12.37 53.57 11.78
C THR A 27 11.90 52.27 12.43
N GLU A 28 12.23 51.13 11.83
CA GLU A 28 11.92 49.78 12.34
C GLU A 28 13.21 48.98 12.48
N PHE A 29 13.41 48.39 13.66
CA PHE A 29 14.61 47.63 14.00
C PHE A 29 14.23 46.21 14.44
N CYS A 30 14.98 45.22 13.94
CA CYS A 30 14.72 43.81 14.18
C CYS A 30 15.53 43.27 15.36
N ALA A 31 14.84 42.66 16.32
CA ALA A 31 15.46 41.82 17.34
C ALA A 31 15.61 40.40 16.79
N GLU A 32 16.85 40.01 16.44
CA GLU A 32 17.16 38.65 15.93
C GLU A 32 17.98 37.80 16.92
N GLY A 33 18.15 38.31 18.15
CA GLY A 33 18.98 37.69 19.19
C GLY A 33 18.45 36.31 19.65
N THR A 34 19.32 35.54 20.31
CA THR A 34 18.98 34.23 20.88
C THR A 34 18.09 34.32 22.13
N GLY A 35 17.95 35.51 22.72
CA GLY A 35 16.97 35.79 23.76
C GLY A 35 15.78 36.57 23.19
N CYS A 36 14.68 36.58 23.92
CA CYS A 36 13.58 37.49 23.60
C CYS A 36 14.05 38.92 23.76
N GLY A 37 14.30 39.56 22.63
CA GLY A 37 14.42 40.99 22.57
C GLY A 37 15.82 41.58 22.74
N THR A 38 15.72 42.88 22.54
CA THR A 38 16.76 43.85 22.22
C THR A 38 17.31 43.79 20.80
N ALA A 39 17.24 44.93 20.12
CA ALA A 39 17.91 45.17 18.85
C ALA A 39 18.99 46.24 19.05
N GLN A 40 20.08 46.15 18.28
CA GLN A 40 21.00 47.28 18.15
C GLN A 40 20.33 48.36 17.30
N VAL A 41 20.22 49.56 17.86
CA VAL A 41 19.62 50.73 17.23
C VAL A 41 20.69 51.80 17.09
N GLU A 42 20.85 52.32 15.87
CA GLU A 42 21.72 53.45 15.56
C GLU A 42 20.91 54.47 14.74
N LEU A 43 20.82 55.69 15.26
CA LEU A 43 19.97 56.75 14.70
C LEU A 43 20.80 58.01 14.44
N PRO A 44 21.63 58.06 13.38
CA PRO A 44 22.43 59.24 13.07
C PRO A 44 21.54 60.35 12.49
N PRO A 45 21.50 61.56 13.09
CA PRO A 45 20.76 62.68 12.51
C PRO A 45 21.50 63.24 11.29
N ASP A 46 20.76 63.54 10.22
CA ASP A 46 21.24 64.27 9.05
C ASP A 46 21.19 65.78 9.36
N ILE A 47 22.36 66.39 9.56
CA ILE A 47 22.50 67.81 9.91
C ILE A 47 22.99 68.58 8.68
N THR A 48 22.22 69.56 8.23
CA THR A 48 22.62 70.47 7.14
C THR A 48 22.65 71.93 7.60
N GLN A 49 23.77 72.62 7.39
CA GLN A 49 23.93 74.07 7.60
C GLN A 49 25.06 74.63 6.72
N GLU A 50 25.05 75.95 6.48
CA GLU A 50 25.97 76.64 5.56
C GLU A 50 27.29 77.15 6.19
N CYS A 51 27.47 77.20 7.53
CA CYS A 51 28.55 78.03 8.11
C CYS A 51 29.47 77.46 9.20
N SER A 52 29.31 76.24 9.73
CA SER A 52 30.37 75.62 10.52
C SER A 52 30.19 74.11 10.64
N GLY A 53 31.29 73.35 10.65
CA GLY A 53 31.28 71.89 10.81
C GLY A 53 31.39 71.44 12.27
N VAL A 54 31.05 72.30 13.24
CA VAL A 54 31.12 72.00 14.68
C VAL A 54 29.71 72.11 15.24
N PHE A 55 29.21 70.98 15.74
CA PHE A 55 27.86 70.84 16.31
C PHE A 55 27.93 70.16 17.67
N ASP A 56 27.21 70.71 18.64
CA ASP A 56 26.96 70.06 19.92
C ASP A 56 25.65 69.28 19.81
N ILE A 57 25.74 67.95 19.76
CA ILE A 57 24.60 67.04 19.63
C ILE A 57 24.28 66.48 21.01
N ALA A 58 23.05 66.67 21.46
CA ALA A 58 22.46 66.00 22.62
C ALA A 58 21.23 65.21 22.21
N TYR A 59 20.93 64.14 22.95
CA TYR A 59 19.71 63.36 22.75
C TYR A 59 19.03 63.03 24.08
N ALA A 60 17.71 62.85 24.01
CA ALA A 60 16.88 62.26 25.05
C ALA A 60 16.07 61.10 24.46
N LEU A 61 16.23 59.91 25.03
CA LEU A 61 15.48 58.72 24.67
C LEU A 61 14.31 58.54 25.64
N ASP A 62 13.11 58.39 25.08
CA ASP A 62 11.88 57.97 25.74
C ASP A 62 11.63 56.51 25.37
N LEU A 63 11.81 55.62 26.35
CA LEU A 63 11.58 54.19 26.18
C LEU A 63 10.08 53.91 26.28
N PHE A 64 9.58 53.07 25.39
CA PHE A 64 8.15 52.69 25.35
C PHE A 64 7.20 53.84 24.94
N ASP A 65 7.73 55.01 24.54
CA ASP A 65 6.95 56.19 24.15
C ASP A 65 5.95 56.61 25.26
N ASP A 66 6.41 56.58 26.51
CA ASP A 66 5.58 56.81 27.70
C ASP A 66 5.54 58.29 28.14
N GLY A 67 6.29 59.15 27.45
CA GLY A 67 6.39 60.58 27.70
C GLY A 67 7.43 60.96 28.74
N SER A 68 8.22 59.99 29.23
CA SER A 68 9.34 60.22 30.14
C SER A 68 10.68 60.10 29.42
N SER A 69 11.67 60.87 29.85
CA SER A 69 13.04 60.76 29.30
C SER A 69 13.84 59.78 30.15
N ASP A 70 13.94 58.53 29.69
CA ASP A 70 14.65 57.46 30.39
C ASP A 70 16.17 57.53 30.25
N ALA A 71 16.69 58.03 29.12
CA ALA A 71 18.12 58.17 28.91
C ALA A 71 18.47 59.50 28.24
N LEU A 72 19.58 60.09 28.67
CA LEU A 72 20.16 61.31 28.11
C LEU A 72 21.59 61.03 27.68
N GLY A 73 22.01 61.62 26.57
CA GLY A 73 23.40 61.51 26.13
C GLY A 73 23.80 62.57 25.11
N THR A 74 25.04 62.45 24.65
CA THR A 74 25.63 63.37 23.67
C THR A 74 26.16 62.58 22.48
N GLY A 75 26.11 63.18 21.29
CA GLY A 75 26.52 62.54 20.03
C GLY A 75 25.40 61.73 19.38
N VAL A 76 25.79 60.81 18.50
CA VAL A 76 24.86 59.89 17.83
C VAL A 76 24.39 58.82 18.81
N PHE A 77 23.10 58.48 18.77
CA PHE A 77 22.54 57.44 19.61
C PHE A 77 22.91 56.08 19.04
N THR A 78 23.56 55.26 19.86
CA THR A 78 23.77 53.84 19.61
C THR A 78 23.44 53.08 20.88
N GLY A 79 22.59 52.05 20.78
CA GLY A 79 22.16 51.32 21.97
C GLY A 79 21.37 50.05 21.68
N THR A 80 21.31 49.20 22.70
CA THR A 80 20.54 47.95 22.69
C THR A 80 19.18 48.21 23.33
N LEU A 81 18.11 48.22 22.53
CA LEU A 81 16.78 48.64 23.00
C LEU A 81 15.77 47.50 22.95
N PRO A 82 14.95 47.30 23.99
CA PRO A 82 13.96 46.22 24.05
C PRO A 82 12.87 46.38 22.99
N ILE A 83 12.13 45.29 22.72
CA ILE A 83 10.98 45.29 21.81
C ILE A 83 9.92 46.28 22.32
N GLY A 84 9.40 47.12 21.43
CA GLY A 84 8.45 48.18 21.76
C GLY A 84 8.62 49.41 20.87
N THR A 85 7.68 50.35 21.01
CA THR A 85 7.75 51.69 20.41
C THR A 85 8.61 52.59 21.27
N HIS A 86 9.51 53.37 20.69
CA HIS A 86 10.38 54.29 21.43
C HIS A 86 10.42 55.63 20.69
N ARG A 87 10.85 56.69 21.38
CA ARG A 87 11.01 58.01 20.78
C ARG A 87 12.36 58.60 21.14
N LEU A 88 13.07 59.10 20.13
CA LEU A 88 14.35 59.78 20.31
C LEU A 88 14.19 61.27 19.98
N HIS A 89 14.53 62.12 20.94
CA HIS A 89 14.53 63.56 20.82
C HIS A 89 15.97 64.06 20.68
N TYR A 90 16.32 64.60 19.52
CA TYR A 90 17.61 65.24 19.28
C TYR A 90 17.54 66.74 19.53
N LEU A 91 18.55 67.29 20.19
CA LEU A 91 18.82 68.72 20.30
C LEU A 91 20.22 69.01 19.77
N VAL A 92 20.30 69.73 18.66
CA VAL A 92 21.58 70.08 18.00
C VAL A 92 21.80 71.58 18.08
N THR A 93 22.92 71.99 18.66
CA THR A 93 23.33 73.40 18.76
C THR A 93 24.54 73.66 17.86
N ASP A 94 24.46 74.68 17.01
CA ASP A 94 25.58 75.11 16.18
C ASP A 94 26.64 75.88 16.99
N GLY A 95 27.83 76.08 16.40
CA GLY A 95 28.92 76.83 17.06
C GLY A 95 28.62 78.32 17.33
N CYS A 96 27.50 78.85 16.83
CA CYS A 96 27.03 80.23 17.06
C CYS A 96 25.93 80.32 18.13
N GLY A 97 25.44 79.19 18.63
CA GLY A 97 24.43 79.08 19.68
C GLY A 97 22.99 78.93 19.19
N ASN A 98 22.75 78.71 17.89
CA ASN A 98 21.41 78.40 17.38
C ASN A 98 21.12 76.90 17.53
N SER A 99 19.91 76.55 18.00
CA SER A 99 19.51 75.16 18.25
C SER A 99 18.35 74.71 17.37
N ALA A 100 18.35 73.44 16.99
CA ALA A 100 17.24 72.76 16.33
C ALA A 100 16.91 71.44 17.03
N GLU A 101 15.65 71.04 16.95
CA GLU A 101 15.12 69.83 17.57
C GLU A 101 14.58 68.86 16.51
N LEU A 102 14.70 67.56 16.75
CA LEU A 102 14.19 66.50 15.88
C LEU A 102 13.64 65.35 16.72
N ASP A 103 12.35 65.06 16.55
CA ASP A 103 11.65 63.96 17.21
C ASP A 103 11.52 62.77 16.26
N LEU A 104 12.08 61.62 16.66
CA LEU A 104 12.10 60.40 15.86
C LEU A 104 11.37 59.28 16.62
N PRO A 105 10.10 59.00 16.29
CA PRO A 105 9.46 57.76 16.73
C PRO A 105 10.02 56.59 15.93
N PHE A 106 10.36 55.49 16.61
CA PHE A 106 10.84 54.25 15.99
C PHE A 106 10.33 53.04 16.78
N GLU A 107 10.41 51.86 16.18
CA GLU A 107 9.93 50.62 16.80
C GLU A 107 10.97 49.51 16.70
N VAL A 108 11.12 48.77 17.79
CA VAL A 108 11.87 47.51 17.81
C VAL A 108 10.85 46.37 17.81
N ARG A 109 10.89 45.51 16.79
CA ARG A 109 10.00 44.34 16.63
C ARG A 109 10.80 43.05 16.69
N ASP A 110 10.12 41.96 17.07
CA ASP A 110 10.70 40.63 16.92
C ASP A 110 10.63 40.21 15.45
N CYS A 111 11.78 39.87 14.87
CA CYS A 111 11.90 39.38 13.50
C CYS A 111 12.45 37.95 13.46
N LYS A 112 12.70 37.35 14.63
CA LYS A 112 13.20 35.98 14.70
C LYS A 112 12.02 35.03 14.46
N LYS A 113 12.17 34.14 13.49
CA LYS A 113 11.18 33.11 13.21
C LYS A 113 11.17 32.03 14.30
N PRO A 114 9.99 31.46 14.61
CA PRO A 114 9.89 30.32 15.50
C PRO A 114 10.58 29.09 14.90
N THR A 115 10.96 28.13 15.74
CA THR A 115 11.53 26.85 15.34
C THR A 115 10.45 25.76 15.42
N PRO A 116 9.91 25.31 14.27
CA PRO A 116 8.88 24.29 14.22
C PRO A 116 9.48 22.90 14.42
N ILE A 117 8.86 22.08 15.27
CA ILE A 117 9.21 20.67 15.48
C ILE A 117 7.95 19.83 15.28
N CYS A 118 7.94 19.04 14.20
CA CYS A 118 6.84 18.14 13.86
C CYS A 118 7.07 16.75 14.46
N LYS A 119 5.99 16.09 14.88
CA LYS A 119 5.98 14.63 15.07
C LYS A 119 6.27 13.93 13.75
N ASN A 120 6.90 12.76 13.82
CA ASN A 120 7.16 11.91 12.64
C ASN A 120 5.92 11.06 12.30
N GLY A 121 4.90 11.70 11.73
CA GLY A 121 3.62 11.09 11.43
C GLY A 121 2.63 11.12 12.60
N LEU A 122 1.34 11.20 12.28
CA LEU A 122 0.23 11.05 13.21
C LEU A 122 -0.74 10.00 12.67
N VAL A 123 -0.96 8.93 13.44
CA VAL A 123 -1.93 7.89 13.09
C VAL A 123 -3.24 8.19 13.79
N VAL A 124 -4.34 8.28 13.03
CA VAL A 124 -5.69 8.54 13.55
C VAL A 124 -6.69 7.54 13.01
N GLU A 125 -7.67 7.21 13.84
CA GLU A 125 -8.76 6.30 13.51
C GLU A 125 -10.01 7.10 13.13
N LEU A 126 -10.72 6.69 12.07
CA LEU A 126 -11.99 7.31 11.70
C LEU A 126 -13.08 7.03 12.76
N MET A 127 -13.92 8.02 13.00
CA MET A 127 -15.14 7.80 13.78
C MET A 127 -16.16 7.01 12.95
N GLN A 128 -17.15 6.40 13.62
CA GLN A 128 -18.20 5.59 12.97
C GLN A 128 -19.07 6.34 11.95
N ASN A 129 -18.93 7.67 11.86
CA ASN A 129 -19.56 8.50 10.84
C ASN A 129 -18.70 8.66 9.57
N GLY A 130 -17.54 8.01 9.48
CA GLY A 130 -16.63 8.04 8.33
C GLY A 130 -15.75 9.29 8.25
N SER A 131 -15.55 10.00 9.38
CA SER A 131 -14.73 11.22 9.41
C SER A 131 -13.95 11.38 10.72
N VAL A 132 -12.84 12.11 10.68
CA VAL A 132 -12.07 12.52 11.87
C VAL A 132 -11.56 13.94 11.69
N GLU A 133 -11.67 14.76 12.74
CA GLU A 133 -11.09 16.10 12.76
C GLU A 133 -9.72 16.05 13.47
N VAL A 134 -8.68 16.53 12.79
CA VAL A 134 -7.31 16.60 13.32
C VAL A 134 -6.93 18.06 13.47
N TRP A 135 -6.38 18.42 14.63
CA TRP A 135 -5.91 19.78 14.91
C TRP A 135 -4.42 19.90 14.59
N ALA A 136 -3.99 21.04 14.05
CA ALA A 136 -2.58 21.28 13.75
C ALA A 136 -1.69 21.15 15.00
N ALA A 137 -2.22 21.51 16.18
CA ALA A 137 -1.54 21.36 17.45
C ALA A 137 -1.24 19.89 17.81
N ASP A 138 -1.97 18.91 17.26
CA ASP A 138 -1.72 17.49 17.51
C ASP A 138 -0.43 17.00 16.83
N LEU A 139 0.02 17.72 15.79
CA LEU A 139 1.24 17.42 15.02
C LEU A 139 2.50 18.02 15.65
N ASP A 140 2.36 18.92 16.62
CA ASP A 140 3.48 19.58 17.29
C ASP A 140 4.25 18.62 18.21
N ASP A 141 5.58 18.64 18.11
CA ASP A 141 6.51 17.96 19.01
C ASP A 141 7.40 18.98 19.74
N LYS A 142 6.75 19.97 20.38
CA LYS A 142 7.38 21.02 21.21
C LYS A 142 8.13 22.08 20.39
N SER A 143 7.48 22.64 19.37
CA SER A 143 7.95 23.85 18.71
C SER A 143 8.20 24.95 19.74
N PHE A 144 9.21 25.78 19.48
CA PHE A 144 9.62 26.83 20.40
C PHE A 144 10.07 28.08 19.66
N ASP A 145 10.10 29.19 20.38
CA ASP A 145 10.58 30.48 19.90
C ASP A 145 11.51 31.12 20.94
N ASN A 146 12.30 32.12 20.53
CA ASN A 146 13.14 32.88 21.47
C ASN A 146 12.30 33.69 22.46
N CYS A 147 11.07 34.05 22.10
CA CYS A 147 10.11 34.70 22.99
C CYS A 147 9.14 33.70 23.64
N PRO A 148 8.88 33.81 24.97
CA PRO A 148 8.09 32.82 25.73
C PRO A 148 6.57 32.92 25.50
N GLN A 149 6.15 33.58 24.44
CA GLN A 149 4.74 33.81 24.12
C GLN A 149 4.11 32.54 23.51
N PRO A 150 2.78 32.37 23.63
CA PRO A 150 2.12 31.19 23.08
C PRO A 150 2.17 31.20 21.54
N LEU A 151 2.66 30.10 20.98
CA LEU A 151 2.67 29.85 19.55
C LEU A 151 1.28 29.44 19.04
N ARG A 152 1.00 29.75 17.78
CA ARG A 152 -0.20 29.32 17.08
C ARG A 152 0.18 28.30 16.00
N PHE A 153 -0.63 27.26 15.90
CA PHE A 153 -0.42 26.15 14.96
C PHE A 153 -1.52 26.17 13.90
N SER A 154 -1.13 26.00 12.65
CA SER A 154 -2.03 25.93 11.49
C SER A 154 -1.48 24.98 10.43
N PHE A 155 -2.34 24.56 9.49
CA PHE A 155 -1.95 23.71 8.36
C PHE A 155 -1.50 24.51 7.12
N SER A 156 -1.49 25.83 7.21
CA SER A 156 -1.03 26.75 6.16
C SER A 156 -0.52 28.05 6.79
N ALA A 157 0.02 28.96 5.97
CA ALA A 157 0.44 30.30 6.39
C ALA A 157 -0.70 31.13 7.00
N ASP A 158 -1.97 30.78 6.76
CA ASP A 158 -3.12 31.39 7.42
C ASP A 158 -3.30 30.82 8.86
N PRO A 159 -3.12 31.63 9.93
CA PRO A 159 -3.25 31.18 11.32
C PRO A 159 -4.67 30.75 11.73
N THR A 160 -5.65 30.86 10.83
CA THR A 160 -7.03 30.43 11.03
C THR A 160 -7.29 28.99 10.57
N ASP A 161 -6.43 28.41 9.73
CA ASP A 161 -6.48 27.01 9.26
C ASP A 161 -5.98 26.04 10.35
N ARG A 162 -6.75 25.90 11.44
CA ARG A 162 -6.33 25.21 12.67
C ARG A 162 -6.67 23.74 12.73
N SER A 163 -7.68 23.30 11.98
CA SER A 163 -8.14 21.92 11.92
C SER A 163 -8.46 21.51 10.49
N ARG A 164 -8.26 20.23 10.19
CA ARG A 164 -8.68 19.61 8.94
C ARG A 164 -9.51 18.38 9.25
N THR A 165 -10.55 18.17 8.46
CA THR A 165 -11.38 16.96 8.53
C THR A 165 -10.91 16.01 7.45
N PHE A 166 -10.55 14.80 7.86
CA PHE A 166 -10.26 13.69 6.98
C PHE A 166 -11.46 12.76 6.94
N THR A 167 -11.68 12.12 5.80
CA THR A 167 -12.84 11.28 5.51
C THR A 167 -12.41 9.94 4.93
N CYS A 168 -13.39 9.10 4.60
CA CYS A 168 -13.17 7.84 3.89
C CYS A 168 -12.41 7.97 2.56
N GLU A 169 -12.44 9.14 1.91
CA GLU A 169 -11.70 9.39 0.66
C GLU A 169 -10.18 9.49 0.88
N ASP A 170 -9.75 9.76 2.12
CA ASP A 170 -8.36 9.97 2.49
C ASP A 170 -7.66 8.67 2.95
N LEU A 171 -8.36 7.53 2.87
CA LEU A 171 -7.84 6.20 3.22
C LEU A 171 -6.78 5.71 2.21
N ALA A 172 -5.91 4.81 2.68
CA ALA A 172 -4.86 4.10 1.92
C ALA A 172 -3.55 4.85 1.60
N THR A 173 -3.46 6.18 1.76
CA THR A 173 -2.17 6.89 1.61
C THR A 173 -1.92 7.86 2.78
N PRO A 174 -0.68 7.92 3.30
CA PRO A 174 -0.32 8.97 4.25
C PRO A 174 -0.53 10.35 3.61
N GLN A 175 -1.36 11.17 4.23
CA GLN A 175 -1.68 12.50 3.75
C GLN A 175 -0.54 13.46 4.12
N PRO A 176 0.25 13.98 3.17
CA PRO A 176 1.32 14.93 3.48
C PRO A 176 0.71 16.26 3.91
N VAL A 177 1.18 16.78 5.04
CA VAL A 177 0.71 18.05 5.61
C VAL A 177 1.88 18.91 6.07
N GLU A 178 1.67 20.22 6.06
CA GLU A 178 2.63 21.19 6.59
C GLU A 178 2.09 21.74 7.90
N LEU A 179 2.90 21.68 8.96
CA LEU A 179 2.62 22.35 10.22
C LEU A 179 3.29 23.72 10.20
N TRP A 180 2.48 24.77 10.18
CA TRP A 180 2.92 26.15 10.28
C TRP A 180 2.85 26.61 11.74
N VAL A 181 3.93 27.23 12.20
CA VAL A 181 4.07 27.76 13.55
C VAL A 181 4.20 29.27 13.45
N THR A 182 3.29 30.00 14.10
CA THR A 182 3.25 31.46 14.14
C THR A 182 3.48 31.96 15.55
N ASP A 183 4.44 32.87 15.72
CA ASP A 183 4.68 33.54 17.01
C ASP A 183 3.66 34.67 17.27
N ALA A 184 3.83 35.43 18.36
CA ALA A 184 2.95 36.55 18.67
C ALA A 184 3.27 37.83 17.88
N ALA A 185 4.48 37.94 17.32
CA ALA A 185 4.91 39.04 16.46
C ALA A 185 4.46 38.87 14.99
N GLY A 186 3.97 37.68 14.63
CA GLY A 186 3.55 37.31 13.29
C GLY A 186 4.64 36.63 12.46
N ASN A 187 5.80 36.29 13.02
CA ASN A 187 6.81 35.51 12.30
C ASN A 187 6.37 34.05 12.20
N GLN A 188 6.66 33.45 11.05
CA GLN A 188 6.23 32.11 10.71
C GLN A 188 7.35 31.28 10.12
N ASP A 189 7.34 30.01 10.47
CA ASP A 189 8.10 28.95 9.81
C ASP A 189 7.30 27.64 9.84
N PHE A 190 7.71 26.64 9.05
CA PHE A 190 6.96 25.40 8.90
C PHE A 190 7.84 24.15 8.93
N CYS A 191 7.23 23.01 9.27
CA CYS A 191 7.80 21.68 9.11
C CYS A 191 6.81 20.76 8.38
N GLN A 192 7.33 19.75 7.68
CA GLN A 192 6.52 18.79 6.93
C GLN A 192 6.35 17.50 7.73
N THR A 193 5.14 16.94 7.72
CA THR A 193 4.80 15.65 8.33
C THR A 193 3.65 15.00 7.56
N PHE A 194 3.11 13.89 8.04
CA PHE A 194 1.99 13.21 7.42
C PHE A 194 0.95 12.75 8.43
N VAL A 195 -0.29 12.60 7.98
CA VAL A 195 -1.39 11.99 8.74
C VAL A 195 -1.76 10.68 8.09
N GLU A 196 -1.74 9.59 8.86
CA GLU A 196 -2.17 8.28 8.41
C GLU A 196 -3.56 7.98 9.00
N ILE A 197 -4.53 7.76 8.13
CA ILE A 197 -5.92 7.53 8.51
C ILE A 197 -6.21 6.02 8.45
N GLN A 198 -6.78 5.47 9.52
CA GLN A 198 -7.16 4.06 9.65
C GLN A 198 -8.68 3.91 9.82
N ASP A 199 -9.22 2.77 9.34
CA ASP A 199 -10.62 2.36 9.50
C ASP A 199 -10.73 0.94 10.08
N ASN A 200 -10.21 0.75 11.29
CA ASN A 200 -10.34 -0.49 12.06
C ASN A 200 -11.79 -0.77 12.51
N LEU A 201 -12.67 0.23 12.49
CA LEU A 201 -14.09 0.09 12.87
C LEU A 201 -15.06 -0.13 11.69
N GLY A 202 -14.56 -0.17 10.46
CA GLY A 202 -15.36 -0.37 9.25
C GLY A 202 -16.39 0.75 9.01
N ALA A 203 -16.10 1.96 9.46
CA ALA A 203 -16.97 3.12 9.37
C ALA A 203 -17.29 3.51 7.92
N CYS A 204 -16.35 3.26 7.00
CA CYS A 204 -16.50 3.70 5.63
C CYS A 204 -17.35 2.76 4.77
N ASN A 205 -17.80 1.62 5.30
CA ASN A 205 -18.54 0.59 4.55
C ASN A 205 -18.00 0.47 3.12
N LEU A 206 -16.67 0.49 2.98
CA LEU A 206 -16.02 0.30 1.70
C LEU A 206 -16.37 -1.12 1.33
N ILE A 207 -17.41 -1.29 0.53
CA ILE A 207 -17.61 -2.53 -0.22
C ILE A 207 -16.41 -2.53 -1.16
N GLY A 208 -15.32 -3.13 -0.68
CA GLY A 208 -14.15 -3.35 -1.46
C GLY A 208 -14.53 -4.19 -2.68
N PRO A 209 -13.83 -4.05 -3.82
CA PRO A 209 -14.09 -4.91 -4.95
C PRO A 209 -14.06 -6.38 -4.52
N GLN A 210 -14.97 -7.18 -5.06
CA GLN A 210 -14.98 -8.62 -4.80
C GLN A 210 -14.34 -9.39 -5.96
N ILE A 211 -13.67 -10.49 -5.65
CA ILE A 211 -13.29 -11.51 -6.63
C ILE A 211 -14.15 -12.74 -6.39
N ALA A 212 -14.96 -13.12 -7.37
CA ALA A 212 -15.78 -14.31 -7.35
C ALA A 212 -15.63 -15.11 -8.65
N GLY A 213 -15.95 -16.39 -8.57
CA GLY A 213 -15.86 -17.29 -9.72
C GLY A 213 -16.34 -18.68 -9.38
N THR A 214 -16.18 -19.57 -10.36
CA THR A 214 -16.60 -20.97 -10.28
C THR A 214 -15.46 -21.92 -10.63
N LEU A 215 -15.46 -23.07 -9.97
CA LEU A 215 -14.61 -24.21 -10.25
C LEU A 215 -15.48 -25.33 -10.81
N SER A 216 -15.16 -25.79 -12.01
CA SER A 216 -15.93 -26.84 -12.69
C SER A 216 -15.02 -27.73 -13.53
N THR A 217 -15.44 -28.96 -13.79
CA THR A 217 -14.72 -29.91 -14.65
C THR A 217 -14.85 -29.53 -16.14
N LEU A 218 -14.17 -30.29 -17.01
CA LEU A 218 -14.31 -30.16 -18.47
C LEU A 218 -15.77 -30.35 -18.94
N GLU A 219 -16.53 -31.20 -18.25
CA GLU A 219 -17.94 -31.50 -18.51
C GLU A 219 -18.91 -30.48 -17.86
N ASP A 220 -18.40 -29.33 -17.39
CA ASP A 220 -19.14 -28.27 -16.68
C ASP A 220 -19.81 -28.75 -15.38
N GLU A 221 -19.30 -29.82 -14.75
CA GLU A 221 -19.76 -30.24 -13.44
C GLU A 221 -19.11 -29.40 -12.33
N PRO A 222 -19.87 -28.86 -11.36
CA PRO A 222 -19.31 -28.04 -10.29
C PRO A 222 -18.40 -28.86 -9.37
N LEU A 223 -17.29 -28.26 -8.94
CA LEU A 223 -16.32 -28.89 -8.04
C LEU A 223 -16.44 -28.36 -6.61
N GLU A 224 -16.95 -29.18 -5.71
CA GLU A 224 -17.11 -28.87 -4.29
C GLU A 224 -15.82 -29.11 -3.48
N GLY A 225 -15.61 -28.25 -2.48
CA GLY A 225 -14.57 -28.44 -1.47
C GLY A 225 -13.15 -28.34 -2.00
N ALA A 226 -12.91 -27.59 -3.07
CA ALA A 226 -11.56 -27.17 -3.47
C ALA A 226 -11.17 -25.91 -2.67
N GLU A 227 -9.92 -25.81 -2.25
CA GLU A 227 -9.40 -24.61 -1.60
C GLU A 227 -9.02 -23.58 -2.65
N VAL A 228 -9.54 -22.37 -2.53
CA VAL A 228 -9.12 -21.22 -3.33
C VAL A 228 -8.32 -20.29 -2.43
N HIS A 229 -7.06 -20.09 -2.77
CA HIS A 229 -6.14 -19.22 -2.04
C HIS A 229 -6.07 -17.88 -2.77
N LEU A 230 -6.38 -16.79 -2.05
CA LEU A 230 -6.14 -15.43 -2.49
C LEU A 230 -4.92 -14.89 -1.74
N SER A 231 -3.96 -14.31 -2.44
CA SER A 231 -2.79 -13.65 -1.84
C SER A 231 -2.52 -12.27 -2.45
N GLY A 232 -1.73 -11.45 -1.75
CA GLY A 232 -1.31 -10.12 -2.24
C GLY A 232 -1.69 -9.01 -1.28
N GLY A 233 -2.63 -8.13 -1.65
CA GLY A 233 -3.14 -7.07 -0.77
C GLY A 233 -3.83 -7.61 0.51
N MET A 234 -4.34 -8.83 0.44
CA MET A 234 -4.89 -9.56 1.58
C MET A 234 -4.76 -11.06 1.30
N ASP A 235 -4.46 -11.84 2.34
CA ASP A 235 -4.37 -13.29 2.24
C ASP A 235 -5.62 -13.94 2.84
N GLN A 236 -6.34 -14.70 2.03
CA GLN A 236 -7.55 -15.43 2.42
C GLN A 236 -7.59 -16.81 1.77
N VAL A 237 -8.30 -17.74 2.42
CA VAL A 237 -8.57 -19.07 1.86
C VAL A 237 -10.05 -19.36 2.00
N GLN A 238 -10.67 -19.81 0.92
CA GLN A 238 -12.07 -20.20 0.90
C GLN A 238 -12.22 -21.59 0.28
N LEU A 239 -13.25 -22.34 0.68
CA LEU A 239 -13.65 -23.57 0.02
C LEU A 239 -14.75 -23.29 -1.00
N SER A 240 -14.68 -23.93 -2.16
CA SER A 240 -15.79 -23.92 -3.11
C SER A 240 -17.01 -24.66 -2.56
N ASP A 241 -18.20 -24.15 -2.84
CA ASP A 241 -19.47 -24.74 -2.41
C ASP A 241 -19.95 -25.88 -3.33
N ALA A 242 -21.15 -26.41 -3.08
CA ALA A 242 -21.76 -27.48 -3.88
C ALA A 242 -22.11 -27.08 -5.33
N GLN A 243 -22.05 -25.79 -5.66
CA GLN A 243 -22.16 -25.26 -7.03
C GLN A 243 -20.77 -24.89 -7.59
N GLY A 244 -19.69 -25.27 -6.91
CA GLY A 244 -18.32 -24.94 -7.29
C GLY A 244 -17.99 -23.45 -7.16
N THR A 245 -18.84 -22.66 -6.51
CA THR A 245 -18.70 -21.20 -6.43
C THR A 245 -17.80 -20.81 -5.25
N PHE A 246 -17.02 -19.74 -5.44
CA PHE A 246 -16.25 -19.07 -4.41
C PHE A 246 -16.34 -17.54 -4.59
N SER A 247 -16.13 -16.79 -3.51
CA SER A 247 -16.18 -15.33 -3.48
C SER A 247 -15.35 -14.76 -2.33
N PHE A 248 -14.49 -13.81 -2.63
CA PHE A 248 -13.73 -12.99 -1.69
C PHE A 248 -14.29 -11.56 -1.70
N PRO A 249 -15.20 -11.22 -0.78
CA PRO A 249 -15.77 -9.87 -0.69
C PRO A 249 -14.80 -8.88 -0.02
N ASP A 250 -15.08 -7.60 -0.18
CA ASP A 250 -14.48 -6.51 0.60
C ASP A 250 -12.94 -6.43 0.51
N LEU A 251 -12.37 -6.64 -0.68
CA LEU A 251 -10.92 -6.56 -0.90
C LEU A 251 -10.42 -5.12 -0.89
N MET A 252 -9.15 -4.90 -0.55
CA MET A 252 -8.55 -3.58 -0.58
C MET A 252 -8.41 -3.09 -2.03
N PRO A 253 -8.99 -1.94 -2.41
CA PRO A 253 -8.88 -1.43 -3.77
C PRO A 253 -7.42 -1.04 -4.08
N LEU A 254 -7.08 -1.03 -5.37
CA LEU A 254 -5.77 -0.65 -5.94
C LEU A 254 -4.58 -1.50 -5.46
N HIS A 255 -4.84 -2.66 -4.86
CA HIS A 255 -3.81 -3.64 -4.54
C HIS A 255 -3.75 -4.75 -5.59
N ASP A 256 -2.61 -5.43 -5.65
CA ASP A 256 -2.42 -6.60 -6.50
C ASP A 256 -2.89 -7.86 -5.76
N TYR A 257 -3.54 -8.76 -6.49
CA TYR A 257 -4.07 -10.02 -5.97
C TYR A 257 -3.73 -11.19 -6.89
N THR A 258 -3.34 -12.32 -6.32
CA THR A 258 -3.15 -13.58 -7.04
C THR A 258 -4.10 -14.63 -6.48
N LEU A 259 -4.83 -15.28 -7.37
CA LEU A 259 -5.79 -16.33 -7.06
C LEU A 259 -5.23 -17.69 -7.48
N SER A 260 -5.17 -18.65 -6.56
CA SER A 260 -4.60 -19.98 -6.74
C SER A 260 -5.49 -21.07 -6.15
N PRO A 261 -6.28 -21.79 -6.97
CA PRO A 261 -7.05 -22.95 -6.52
C PRO A 261 -6.16 -24.19 -6.30
N ARG A 262 -6.54 -25.04 -5.32
CA ARG A 262 -5.83 -26.26 -4.92
C ARG A 262 -6.82 -27.32 -4.43
N LYS A 263 -6.61 -28.58 -4.82
CA LYS A 263 -7.38 -29.73 -4.33
C LYS A 263 -6.56 -31.02 -4.39
N THR A 264 -6.38 -31.68 -3.24
CA THR A 264 -5.48 -32.84 -3.08
C THR A 264 -6.17 -34.13 -2.62
N ASP A 265 -7.48 -34.09 -2.36
CA ASP A 265 -8.25 -35.21 -1.86
C ASP A 265 -8.63 -36.25 -2.93
N ASP A 266 -8.87 -37.46 -2.43
CA ASP A 266 -9.21 -38.68 -3.18
C ASP A 266 -8.55 -38.80 -4.56
N PRO A 267 -7.22 -39.00 -4.63
CA PRO A 267 -6.50 -39.15 -5.89
C PRO A 267 -7.05 -40.29 -6.78
N ARG A 268 -7.71 -41.30 -6.19
CA ARG A 268 -8.26 -42.48 -6.89
C ARG A 268 -9.66 -42.24 -7.49
N ASN A 269 -10.35 -41.17 -7.13
CA ASN A 269 -11.68 -40.86 -7.67
C ASN A 269 -11.63 -40.77 -9.21
N GLY A 270 -12.44 -41.57 -9.89
CA GLY A 270 -12.47 -41.63 -11.36
C GLY A 270 -11.28 -42.34 -12.02
N VAL A 271 -10.21 -42.67 -11.29
CA VAL A 271 -9.00 -43.26 -11.88
C VAL A 271 -9.15 -44.78 -11.97
N THR A 272 -9.28 -45.29 -13.19
CA THR A 272 -9.54 -46.72 -13.44
C THR A 272 -8.54 -47.36 -14.39
N THR A 273 -8.63 -48.69 -14.53
CA THR A 273 -7.87 -49.42 -15.57
C THR A 273 -8.29 -49.05 -17.00
N TYR A 274 -9.46 -48.43 -17.18
CA TYR A 274 -9.89 -47.96 -18.50
C TYR A 274 -9.10 -46.72 -18.95
N ASP A 275 -8.76 -45.82 -18.02
CA ASP A 275 -7.91 -44.66 -18.27
C ASP A 275 -6.52 -45.07 -18.77
N LEU A 276 -5.94 -46.11 -18.16
CA LEU A 276 -4.69 -46.71 -18.62
C LEU A 276 -4.78 -47.19 -20.08
N VAL A 277 -5.91 -47.76 -20.51
CA VAL A 277 -6.11 -48.20 -21.90
C VAL A 277 -6.16 -47.00 -22.85
N LEU A 278 -6.85 -45.92 -22.47
CA LEU A 278 -6.95 -44.70 -23.28
C LEU A 278 -5.58 -44.02 -23.42
N ILE A 279 -4.83 -43.88 -22.32
CA ILE A 279 -3.46 -43.33 -22.34
C ILE A 279 -2.54 -44.22 -23.18
N THR A 280 -2.64 -45.55 -23.06
CA THR A 280 -1.86 -46.49 -23.89
C THR A 280 -2.16 -46.30 -25.38
N ARG A 281 -3.42 -46.14 -25.76
CA ARG A 281 -3.80 -45.90 -27.16
C ARG A 281 -3.30 -44.57 -27.68
N HIS A 282 -3.22 -43.55 -26.83
CA HIS A 282 -2.63 -42.26 -27.15
C HIS A 282 -1.11 -42.38 -27.38
N ILE A 283 -0.38 -43.04 -26.49
CA ILE A 283 1.07 -43.29 -26.63
C ILE A 283 1.38 -44.07 -27.92
N LEU A 284 0.55 -45.05 -28.27
CA LEU A 284 0.69 -45.85 -29.49
C LEU A 284 0.17 -45.14 -30.76
N ASN A 285 -0.37 -43.92 -30.62
CA ASN A 285 -1.01 -43.15 -31.68
C ASN A 285 -2.11 -43.93 -32.45
N THR A 286 -2.80 -44.83 -31.74
CA THR A 286 -3.92 -45.61 -32.29
C THR A 286 -5.26 -44.92 -32.07
N GLN A 287 -5.39 -44.19 -30.96
CA GLN A 287 -6.51 -43.32 -30.64
C GLN A 287 -5.99 -42.19 -29.74
N PRO A 288 -5.46 -41.09 -30.32
CA PRO A 288 -4.89 -40.00 -29.55
C PRO A 288 -5.97 -39.22 -28.78
N LEU A 289 -5.66 -38.80 -27.55
CA LEU A 289 -6.39 -37.74 -26.84
C LEU A 289 -6.27 -36.44 -27.64
N THR A 290 -7.40 -35.84 -27.98
CA THR A 290 -7.49 -34.62 -28.81
C THR A 290 -7.78 -33.36 -28.00
N ASP A 291 -8.19 -33.53 -26.75
CA ASP A 291 -8.55 -32.45 -25.84
C ASP A 291 -7.36 -32.11 -24.93
N PRO A 292 -6.97 -30.83 -24.80
CA PRO A 292 -5.80 -30.43 -24.01
C PRO A 292 -5.95 -30.79 -22.53
N TYR A 293 -7.15 -30.68 -21.96
CA TYR A 293 -7.40 -31.02 -20.55
C TYR A 293 -7.22 -32.52 -20.31
N ARG A 294 -7.61 -33.37 -21.26
CA ARG A 294 -7.37 -34.83 -21.18
C ARG A 294 -5.89 -35.18 -21.31
N ILE A 295 -5.13 -34.43 -22.10
CA ILE A 295 -3.67 -34.59 -22.19
C ILE A 295 -3.01 -34.19 -20.86
N ILE A 296 -3.46 -33.09 -20.24
CA ILE A 296 -3.01 -32.66 -18.90
C ILE A 296 -3.34 -33.72 -17.85
N ALA A 297 -4.56 -34.29 -17.88
CA ALA A 297 -4.97 -35.37 -16.99
C ALA A 297 -4.07 -36.61 -17.11
N ALA A 298 -3.55 -36.89 -18.31
CA ALA A 298 -2.68 -38.04 -18.58
C ALA A 298 -1.23 -37.87 -18.08
N ASP A 299 -0.71 -36.65 -17.97
CA ASP A 299 0.65 -36.33 -17.48
C ASP A 299 0.69 -36.25 -15.95
N VAL A 300 0.47 -37.39 -15.29
CA VAL A 300 0.35 -37.44 -13.82
C VAL A 300 1.66 -37.16 -13.10
N ASN A 301 2.81 -37.33 -13.76
CA ASN A 301 4.12 -37.05 -13.18
C ASN A 301 4.61 -35.61 -13.44
N GLY A 302 3.85 -34.80 -14.20
CA GLY A 302 4.17 -33.40 -14.47
C GLY A 302 5.41 -33.20 -15.35
N SER A 303 5.71 -34.17 -16.22
CA SER A 303 6.87 -34.10 -17.12
C SER A 303 6.66 -33.19 -18.33
N GLY A 304 5.41 -32.80 -18.61
CA GLY A 304 5.00 -32.12 -19.83
C GLY A 304 4.90 -33.06 -21.03
N SER A 305 4.82 -34.38 -20.81
CA SER A 305 4.69 -35.36 -21.89
C SER A 305 3.99 -36.64 -21.42
N VAL A 306 3.08 -37.17 -22.23
CA VAL A 306 2.35 -38.40 -21.89
C VAL A 306 3.15 -39.62 -22.31
N THR A 307 3.67 -40.38 -21.34
CA THR A 307 4.57 -41.51 -21.57
C THR A 307 4.18 -42.75 -20.77
N THR A 308 4.95 -43.83 -20.92
CA THR A 308 4.76 -45.03 -20.10
C THR A 308 5.09 -44.82 -18.62
N LEU A 309 5.80 -43.74 -18.26
CA LEU A 309 6.07 -43.42 -16.86
C LEU A 309 4.80 -42.97 -16.14
N ASP A 310 3.92 -42.25 -16.83
CA ASP A 310 2.61 -41.84 -16.30
C ASP A 310 1.73 -43.06 -15.99
N LEU A 311 1.73 -44.04 -16.89
CA LEU A 311 1.03 -45.31 -16.67
C LEU A 311 1.53 -46.06 -15.43
N VAL A 312 2.83 -45.96 -15.11
CA VAL A 312 3.40 -46.59 -13.91
C VAL A 312 2.88 -45.92 -12.65
N GLU A 313 2.82 -44.59 -12.61
CA GLU A 313 2.31 -43.85 -11.44
C GLU A 313 0.80 -44.05 -11.26
N ILE A 314 0.00 -43.99 -12.33
CA ILE A 314 -1.44 -44.32 -12.26
C ILE A 314 -1.65 -45.76 -11.77
N ARG A 315 -0.83 -46.72 -12.25
CA ARG A 315 -0.95 -48.11 -11.82
C ARG A 315 -0.60 -48.30 -10.34
N LYS A 316 0.42 -47.62 -9.82
CA LYS A 316 0.74 -47.64 -8.38
C LYS A 316 -0.42 -47.12 -7.55
N LEU A 317 -1.06 -46.04 -8.01
CA LEU A 317 -2.22 -45.45 -7.36
C LEU A 317 -3.42 -46.41 -7.33
N ILE A 318 -3.76 -47.04 -8.46
CA ILE A 318 -4.86 -48.02 -8.55
C ILE A 318 -4.61 -49.24 -7.63
N LEU A 319 -3.35 -49.67 -7.51
CA LEU A 319 -2.94 -50.79 -6.66
C LEU A 319 -2.75 -50.42 -5.18
N ALA A 320 -3.05 -49.17 -4.78
CA ALA A 320 -2.82 -48.65 -3.44
C ALA A 320 -1.37 -48.82 -2.96
N MET A 321 -0.41 -48.75 -3.89
CA MET A 321 1.03 -48.72 -3.59
C MET A 321 1.53 -47.30 -3.37
N SER A 322 0.77 -46.29 -3.79
CA SER A 322 0.93 -44.87 -3.50
C SER A 322 -0.43 -44.28 -3.18
N ASP A 323 -0.47 -43.35 -2.23
CA ASP A 323 -1.70 -42.65 -1.85
C ASP A 323 -1.86 -41.29 -2.57
N GLU A 324 -0.80 -40.81 -3.24
CA GLU A 324 -0.73 -39.53 -3.93
C GLU A 324 0.18 -39.60 -5.18
N PHE A 325 0.12 -38.58 -6.04
CA PHE A 325 1.06 -38.40 -7.14
C PHE A 325 2.32 -37.66 -6.64
N PRO A 326 3.54 -38.10 -7.00
CA PRO A 326 4.77 -37.62 -6.37
C PRO A 326 5.15 -36.16 -6.70
N LEU A 327 4.62 -35.59 -7.79
CA LEU A 327 4.98 -34.24 -8.25
C LEU A 327 3.76 -33.33 -8.47
N ASN A 328 2.54 -33.83 -8.25
CA ASN A 328 1.32 -33.11 -8.55
C ASN A 328 0.25 -33.28 -7.47
N ALA A 329 -0.60 -32.27 -7.34
CA ALA A 329 -1.87 -32.41 -6.66
C ALA A 329 -2.81 -33.33 -7.43
N SER A 330 -3.82 -33.87 -6.75
CA SER A 330 -4.82 -34.76 -7.37
C SER A 330 -5.65 -34.08 -8.46
N TRP A 331 -5.74 -32.74 -8.41
CA TRP A 331 -6.39 -31.89 -9.40
C TRP A 331 -5.43 -30.78 -9.81
N ARG A 332 -5.47 -30.41 -11.09
CA ARG A 332 -4.85 -29.19 -11.62
C ARG A 332 -5.92 -28.23 -12.11
N PHE A 333 -5.60 -26.95 -12.14
CA PHE A 333 -6.56 -25.91 -12.49
C PHE A 333 -6.02 -25.06 -13.63
N VAL A 334 -6.89 -24.76 -14.58
CA VAL A 334 -6.58 -23.91 -15.73
C VAL A 334 -7.61 -22.80 -15.76
N ALA A 335 -7.21 -21.54 -15.91
CA ALA A 335 -8.16 -20.44 -16.05
C ALA A 335 -9.13 -20.73 -17.22
N ARG A 336 -10.44 -20.58 -17.00
CA ARG A 336 -11.46 -20.92 -18.01
C ARG A 336 -11.36 -20.04 -19.26
N ALA A 337 -10.88 -18.82 -19.12
CA ALA A 337 -10.62 -17.91 -20.24
C ALA A 337 -9.31 -18.21 -21.01
N TYR A 338 -8.48 -19.14 -20.53
CA TYR A 338 -7.20 -19.47 -21.18
C TYR A 338 -7.44 -20.26 -22.47
N VAL A 339 -6.81 -19.80 -23.55
CA VAL A 339 -6.84 -20.47 -24.85
C VAL A 339 -5.47 -21.09 -25.12
N PHE A 340 -5.42 -22.42 -25.19
CA PHE A 340 -4.20 -23.16 -25.51
C PHE A 340 -3.69 -22.79 -26.92
N PRO A 341 -2.45 -22.28 -27.07
CA PRO A 341 -1.88 -21.95 -28.37
C PRO A 341 -1.72 -23.17 -29.29
N ASP A 342 -1.33 -24.30 -28.70
CA ASP A 342 -1.32 -25.62 -29.34
C ASP A 342 -2.10 -26.62 -28.48
N PRO A 343 -3.37 -26.92 -28.82
CA PRO A 343 -4.18 -27.89 -28.08
C PRO A 343 -3.61 -29.32 -28.09
N ALA A 344 -2.73 -29.66 -29.04
CA ALA A 344 -2.08 -30.98 -29.08
C ALA A 344 -0.85 -31.05 -28.17
N ASN A 345 -0.31 -29.89 -27.75
CA ASN A 345 0.78 -29.78 -26.80
C ASN A 345 0.47 -28.69 -25.76
N PRO A 346 -0.42 -28.96 -24.79
CA PRO A 346 -0.89 -27.95 -23.84
C PRO A 346 0.19 -27.46 -22.86
N PHE A 347 1.38 -28.06 -22.87
CA PHE A 347 2.48 -27.73 -21.96
C PHE A 347 3.46 -26.70 -22.52
N ASP A 348 3.35 -26.33 -23.81
CA ASP A 348 4.21 -25.33 -24.46
C ASP A 348 3.39 -24.25 -25.20
N PRO A 349 3.35 -23.00 -24.70
CA PRO A 349 3.93 -22.54 -23.44
C PRO A 349 3.19 -23.12 -22.22
N PRO A 350 3.80 -23.08 -21.01
CA PRO A 350 3.13 -23.52 -19.80
C PRO A 350 1.85 -22.69 -19.58
N PHE A 351 0.76 -23.37 -19.25
CA PHE A 351 -0.50 -22.73 -18.90
C PHE A 351 -0.44 -22.15 -17.47
N PRO A 352 -1.15 -21.03 -17.22
CA PRO A 352 -1.22 -20.47 -15.88
C PRO A 352 -2.17 -21.30 -15.00
N GLU A 353 -1.70 -21.63 -13.79
CA GLU A 353 -2.53 -22.24 -12.74
C GLU A 353 -3.05 -21.19 -11.74
N THR A 354 -2.79 -19.91 -12.01
CA THR A 354 -3.20 -18.76 -11.19
C THR A 354 -3.83 -17.67 -12.05
N LEU A 355 -4.64 -16.83 -11.42
CA LEU A 355 -5.12 -15.58 -12.01
C LEU A 355 -4.52 -14.40 -11.24
N ASP A 356 -3.86 -13.49 -11.96
CA ASP A 356 -3.24 -12.31 -11.37
C ASP A 356 -4.03 -11.05 -11.74
N PHE A 357 -4.42 -10.29 -10.72
CA PHE A 357 -5.17 -9.05 -10.83
C PHE A 357 -4.30 -7.89 -10.33
N ASN A 358 -3.93 -6.99 -11.23
CA ASN A 358 -3.11 -5.83 -10.87
C ASN A 358 -3.99 -4.62 -10.57
N ASN A 359 -3.72 -3.92 -9.48
CA ASN A 359 -4.44 -2.71 -9.04
C ASN A 359 -5.97 -2.89 -9.09
N LEU A 360 -6.50 -3.88 -8.36
CA LEU A 360 -7.92 -4.24 -8.39
C LEU A 360 -8.81 -3.04 -8.07
N ALA A 361 -9.59 -2.56 -9.05
CA ALA A 361 -10.39 -1.35 -8.93
C ALA A 361 -11.91 -1.60 -8.94
N ALA A 362 -12.35 -2.79 -9.36
CA ALA A 362 -13.76 -3.15 -9.52
C ALA A 362 -13.96 -4.65 -9.30
N ASP A 363 -15.22 -5.04 -9.10
CA ASP A 363 -15.64 -6.43 -8.95
C ASP A 363 -15.24 -7.28 -10.16
N VAL A 364 -14.76 -8.49 -9.88
CA VAL A 364 -14.45 -9.54 -10.87
C VAL A 364 -15.34 -10.75 -10.56
N PRO A 365 -16.49 -10.92 -11.24
CA PRO A 365 -17.42 -12.01 -10.97
C PRO A 365 -17.11 -13.33 -11.71
N ASP A 366 -16.14 -13.31 -12.63
CA ASP A 366 -15.87 -14.36 -13.62
C ASP A 366 -14.42 -14.90 -13.51
N ALA A 367 -13.89 -15.02 -12.30
CA ALA A 367 -12.58 -15.61 -12.02
C ALA A 367 -12.61 -17.15 -12.10
N ASP A 368 -13.11 -17.70 -13.21
CA ASP A 368 -13.43 -19.12 -13.34
C ASP A 368 -12.20 -20.00 -13.66
N PHE A 369 -12.20 -21.23 -13.16
CA PHE A 369 -11.22 -22.26 -13.52
C PHE A 369 -11.89 -23.55 -13.98
N VAL A 370 -11.22 -24.23 -14.92
CA VAL A 370 -11.47 -25.61 -15.29
C VAL A 370 -10.57 -26.50 -14.45
N ALA A 371 -11.17 -27.40 -13.68
CA ALA A 371 -10.49 -28.39 -12.85
C ALA A 371 -10.27 -29.69 -13.65
N VAL A 372 -9.03 -30.16 -13.64
CA VAL A 372 -8.59 -31.36 -14.36
C VAL A 372 -8.16 -32.41 -13.35
N LYS A 373 -8.89 -33.52 -13.31
CA LYS A 373 -8.56 -34.67 -12.45
C LYS A 373 -7.37 -35.41 -13.03
N LEU A 374 -6.25 -35.49 -12.31
CA LEU A 374 -5.09 -36.24 -12.78
C LEU A 374 -5.36 -37.75 -12.74
N GLY A 375 -5.02 -38.43 -13.82
CA GLY A 375 -5.22 -39.87 -14.02
C GLY A 375 -6.58 -40.28 -14.58
N ASP A 376 -7.56 -39.37 -14.59
CA ASP A 376 -8.90 -39.59 -15.14
C ASP A 376 -9.02 -38.88 -16.50
N VAL A 377 -8.85 -39.65 -17.58
CA VAL A 377 -8.85 -39.10 -18.95
C VAL A 377 -10.19 -39.30 -19.65
N ASN A 378 -11.11 -40.06 -19.04
CA ASN A 378 -12.46 -40.27 -19.53
C ASN A 378 -13.51 -39.41 -18.83
N GLY A 379 -13.15 -38.68 -17.77
CA GLY A 379 -14.04 -37.78 -17.04
C GLY A 379 -15.02 -38.54 -16.14
N SER A 380 -14.56 -39.63 -15.51
CA SER A 380 -15.42 -40.47 -14.64
C SER A 380 -15.32 -40.14 -13.15
N ALA A 381 -14.51 -39.15 -12.77
CA ALA A 381 -14.43 -38.64 -11.41
C ALA A 381 -15.72 -37.92 -11.03
N THR A 382 -16.11 -38.09 -9.76
CA THR A 382 -17.28 -37.42 -9.18
C THR A 382 -16.84 -36.18 -8.40
N PRO A 383 -17.11 -34.96 -8.87
CA PRO A 383 -16.56 -33.74 -8.27
C PRO A 383 -17.30 -33.28 -7.00
N ASN A 384 -18.50 -33.83 -6.72
CA ASN A 384 -19.32 -33.48 -5.57
C ASN A 384 -19.56 -34.68 -4.64
N LEU A 385 -19.63 -34.45 -3.33
CA LEU A 385 -19.93 -35.49 -2.32
C LEU A 385 -21.37 -36.02 -2.42
N HIS A 386 -22.24 -35.34 -3.16
CA HIS A 386 -23.68 -35.60 -3.23
C HIS A 386 -24.19 -36.15 -4.57
N SER A 387 -23.33 -36.39 -5.56
CA SER A 387 -23.75 -37.10 -6.77
C SER A 387 -23.91 -38.59 -6.46
N VAL A 388 -25.10 -38.97 -5.98
CA VAL A 388 -25.58 -40.33 -6.09
C VAL A 388 -25.73 -40.63 -7.58
N GLU A 389 -24.69 -41.18 -8.19
CA GLU A 389 -24.84 -41.81 -9.49
C GLU A 389 -25.84 -42.96 -9.33
N ASP A 390 -26.99 -42.78 -9.95
CA ASP A 390 -27.91 -43.86 -10.27
C ASP A 390 -27.20 -44.72 -11.35
N ARG A 391 -26.33 -45.61 -10.91
CA ARG A 391 -25.61 -46.55 -11.78
C ARG A 391 -26.61 -47.54 -12.35
N HIS A 392 -27.29 -47.15 -13.42
CA HIS A 392 -27.84 -48.12 -14.37
C HIS A 392 -26.69 -48.67 -15.21
N ARG A 393 -25.79 -49.42 -14.58
CA ARG A 393 -24.96 -50.39 -15.30
C ARG A 393 -25.83 -51.63 -15.48
N PRO A 394 -26.10 -52.11 -16.71
CA PRO A 394 -26.54 -53.49 -16.86
C PRO A 394 -25.48 -54.35 -16.19
N GLU A 395 -25.85 -55.10 -15.15
CA GLU A 395 -24.97 -56.10 -14.58
C GLU A 395 -24.58 -57.03 -15.74
N LEU A 396 -23.30 -57.09 -16.08
CA LEU A 396 -22.74 -58.09 -16.99
C LEU A 396 -22.29 -59.27 -16.13
N PRO A 397 -23.12 -60.31 -15.94
CA PRO A 397 -22.78 -61.37 -15.02
C PRO A 397 -21.61 -62.18 -15.58
N LEU A 398 -20.54 -62.25 -14.82
CA LEU A 398 -19.48 -63.25 -15.01
C LEU A 398 -19.98 -64.58 -14.47
N ARG A 399 -20.02 -65.61 -15.33
CA ARG A 399 -20.34 -66.98 -14.92
C ARG A 399 -19.08 -67.83 -14.93
N TRP A 400 -18.83 -68.52 -13.83
CA TRP A 400 -17.83 -69.57 -13.75
C TRP A 400 -18.49 -70.86 -13.27
N SER A 401 -17.97 -72.01 -13.71
CA SER A 401 -18.41 -73.31 -13.23
C SER A 401 -17.61 -73.70 -11.98
N LYS A 402 -18.30 -74.07 -10.90
CA LYS A 402 -17.66 -74.70 -9.73
C LYS A 402 -17.18 -76.09 -10.12
N GLN A 403 -15.87 -76.32 -10.05
CA GLN A 403 -15.28 -77.65 -10.19
C GLN A 403 -15.05 -78.28 -8.81
N PRO A 404 -15.22 -79.62 -8.65
CA PRO A 404 -14.87 -80.31 -7.41
C PRO A 404 -13.35 -80.19 -7.17
N LEU A 405 -12.98 -79.91 -5.92
CA LEU A 405 -11.61 -79.68 -5.50
C LEU A 405 -11.04 -80.96 -4.89
N SER A 406 -9.90 -81.42 -5.40
CA SER A 406 -9.13 -82.54 -4.87
C SER A 406 -7.77 -82.03 -4.39
N GLN A 407 -7.29 -82.53 -3.24
CA GLN A 407 -6.01 -82.10 -2.68
C GLN A 407 -4.84 -82.46 -3.61
N GLY A 408 -4.03 -81.46 -3.99
CA GLY A 408 -2.82 -81.64 -4.80
C GLY A 408 -2.99 -81.51 -6.32
N GLU A 409 -4.21 -81.25 -6.82
CA GLU A 409 -4.45 -80.93 -8.23
C GLU A 409 -4.58 -79.41 -8.43
N GLY A 410 -3.95 -78.89 -9.50
CA GLY A 410 -4.17 -77.51 -9.94
C GLY A 410 -5.57 -77.36 -10.53
N VAL A 411 -6.33 -76.38 -10.04
CA VAL A 411 -7.70 -76.13 -10.52
C VAL A 411 -7.72 -74.84 -11.34
N SER A 412 -8.27 -74.93 -12.54
CA SER A 412 -8.50 -73.77 -13.41
C SER A 412 -9.98 -73.43 -13.42
N TRP A 413 -10.32 -72.24 -12.92
CA TRP A 413 -11.67 -71.69 -13.07
C TRP A 413 -11.72 -70.83 -14.32
N THR A 414 -12.52 -71.28 -15.27
CA THR A 414 -12.85 -70.46 -16.45
C THR A 414 -14.08 -69.61 -16.14
N ALA A 415 -13.93 -68.30 -16.30
CA ALA A 415 -15.03 -67.36 -16.21
C ALA A 415 -15.38 -66.83 -17.61
N HIS A 416 -16.67 -66.82 -17.93
CA HIS A 416 -17.20 -66.29 -19.19
C HIS A 416 -18.06 -65.07 -18.92
N LEU A 417 -17.89 -64.05 -19.75
CA LEU A 417 -18.83 -62.93 -19.83
C LEU A 417 -20.14 -63.43 -20.45
N VAL A 418 -21.28 -63.09 -19.87
CA VAL A 418 -22.58 -63.43 -20.45
C VAL A 418 -23.07 -62.24 -21.28
N GLY A 419 -23.00 -62.36 -22.61
CA GLY A 419 -23.46 -61.36 -23.57
C GLY A 419 -22.58 -61.31 -24.84
N ASP A 420 -23.01 -60.54 -25.83
CA ASP A 420 -22.27 -60.31 -27.10
C ASP A 420 -21.37 -59.05 -27.04
N GLU A 421 -21.11 -58.52 -25.83
CA GLU A 421 -20.33 -57.29 -25.66
C GLU A 421 -18.82 -57.54 -25.63
N TYR A 422 -18.07 -56.61 -26.22
CA TYR A 422 -16.60 -56.64 -26.21
C TYR A 422 -16.05 -56.03 -24.92
N LEU A 423 -15.46 -56.86 -24.06
CA LEU A 423 -14.80 -56.42 -22.83
C LEU A 423 -13.46 -55.73 -23.18
N SER A 424 -13.38 -54.41 -22.97
CA SER A 424 -12.16 -53.64 -23.24
C SER A 424 -11.15 -53.66 -22.09
N SER A 425 -11.65 -53.68 -20.85
CA SER A 425 -10.84 -53.83 -19.63
C SER A 425 -11.69 -54.45 -18.52
N LEU A 426 -11.04 -55.13 -17.58
CA LEU A 426 -11.68 -55.72 -16.41
C LEU A 426 -10.75 -55.55 -15.21
N GLN A 427 -11.29 -55.04 -14.11
CA GLN A 427 -10.62 -55.02 -12.81
C GLN A 427 -11.42 -55.90 -11.86
N LEU A 428 -10.74 -56.83 -11.21
CA LEU A 428 -11.33 -57.76 -10.27
C LEU A 428 -10.38 -57.97 -9.09
N ALA A 429 -10.94 -58.12 -7.89
CA ALA A 429 -10.23 -58.60 -6.72
C ALA A 429 -10.62 -60.07 -6.50
N LEU A 430 -9.64 -60.95 -6.39
CA LEU A 430 -9.86 -62.36 -6.06
C LEU A 430 -9.44 -62.59 -4.62
N GLU A 431 -10.41 -62.91 -3.77
CA GLU A 431 -10.17 -63.34 -2.40
C GLU A 431 -10.17 -64.87 -2.34
N PHE A 432 -9.11 -65.45 -1.79
CA PHE A 432 -8.99 -66.90 -1.58
C PHE A 432 -8.22 -67.17 -0.28
N ASP A 433 -8.43 -68.35 0.30
CA ASP A 433 -7.71 -68.81 1.48
C ASP A 433 -6.26 -69.19 1.10
N PRO A 434 -5.23 -68.46 1.57
CA PRO A 434 -3.84 -68.70 1.21
C PRO A 434 -3.27 -70.00 1.80
N ASP A 435 -3.89 -70.56 2.84
CA ASP A 435 -3.47 -71.84 3.42
C ASP A 435 -4.00 -73.04 2.59
N ALA A 436 -5.07 -72.83 1.83
CA ALA A 436 -5.70 -73.85 1.00
C ALA A 436 -5.33 -73.75 -0.48
N PHE A 437 -5.03 -72.55 -0.99
CA PHE A 437 -4.80 -72.29 -2.41
C PHE A 437 -3.52 -71.49 -2.66
N HIS A 438 -2.80 -71.88 -3.70
CA HIS A 438 -1.72 -71.09 -4.27
C HIS A 438 -2.16 -70.55 -5.63
N PHE A 439 -2.16 -69.22 -5.79
CA PHE A 439 -2.51 -68.60 -7.06
C PHE A 439 -1.36 -68.71 -8.06
N GLU A 440 -1.55 -69.49 -9.13
CA GLU A 440 -0.53 -69.64 -10.17
C GLU A 440 -0.59 -68.57 -11.26
N GLY A 441 -1.76 -68.00 -11.54
CA GLY A 441 -1.91 -66.94 -12.53
C GLY A 441 -3.32 -66.79 -13.09
N LEU A 442 -3.50 -65.72 -13.88
CA LEU A 442 -4.70 -65.47 -14.67
C LEU A 442 -4.26 -65.20 -16.11
N ALA A 443 -4.79 -65.96 -17.04
CA ALA A 443 -4.50 -65.82 -18.47
C ALA A 443 -5.81 -65.71 -19.25
N PRO A 444 -5.88 -64.85 -20.29
CA PRO A 444 -7.00 -64.89 -21.21
C PRO A 444 -7.01 -66.26 -21.90
N LEU A 445 -8.19 -66.87 -21.99
CA LEU A 445 -8.39 -68.02 -22.87
C LEU A 445 -8.31 -67.49 -24.30
N LEU A 446 -7.14 -67.67 -24.92
CA LEU A 446 -6.98 -67.47 -26.34
C LEU A 446 -7.91 -68.48 -27.06
N PRO A 447 -8.65 -68.04 -28.09
CA PRO A 447 -9.51 -68.93 -28.87
C PRO A 447 -8.75 -70.09 -29.52
#